data_AF-A0A1L9TD09-F1
#
_entry.id   AF-A0A1L9TD09-F1
#
_cell.length_a   1.000
_cell.length_b   1.000
_cell.length_c   1.000
_cell.angle_alpha   90.00
_cell.angle_beta   90.00
_cell.angle_gamma   90.00
#
_symmetry.space_group_name_H-M   'P 1'
#
loop_
_entity.id
_entity.type
_entity.pdbx_description
1 polymer ?
#
loop_
_entity_poly.entity_id
_entity_poly.type
_entity_poly.pdbx_seq_one_letter_code
_entity_poly.pdbx_strand_id
1 'polypeptide(L)'
;MAAAPTSHFPRGPRDRSRVVCQRCHARKVKCDLILKIHNGGSCTNCEKRGEVCQRRESTRLQKRRDRALEVSALCGLPLNNDPRLTPPTPSLVDSQGTAGDISDNERQPNLPQSTSAETDDQGYIGEFSVMSNHGPLPSDVSAIVGSFSRSIEEQTLAATRADQLPPQSLIDAHVSAYFKYLYHRIPVVSRQDVTVARPSALLLQSLCLAGSILRHPKSAKSLVESEKHYARAKTLFYTNHEHDPLSTLKALCLLTLWNVTPPSVVTADCSWNWLGLATRLAFQMGLHRESTYSKRPVPCSARRIVWFLYAQDKLYSACFGRPQILKTEDFDLHPPSITDFEESESGQARLFVLYTNLMTILARMLPLSHQNLANTPEEVLAILSDMQKWAGNIPSDLRIFDDQGVLIYQRDFYEVLIWHFTCIITFFHIHGRFFHPSATSTISLVASSCIVRLYQEMDYRDDINYLMAINNWSMMVASLPQLYNIRENYKTRARDIESGADALPWEELDVLLEILTQRTLKFPGAQAIVERIVRMKSEILSHGTSTQPLSGIGYESEFQSVSNWRTYLTVPGVYELFPFSKALTPRMELLSKITIDDVANRLPENFPDWSIENLLNLDNYDSFF
;
A
#
# COMPACT_ATOMS: atom_id res chain seq x y z
N MET A 1 -63.98 30.54 10.50
CA MET A 1 -62.75 30.81 11.29
C MET A 1 -62.02 29.49 11.51
N ALA A 2 -60.89 29.28 10.84
CA ALA A 2 -59.82 28.37 11.28
C ALA A 2 -58.58 28.68 10.42
N ALA A 3 -57.47 28.98 11.08
CA ALA A 3 -56.26 29.59 10.53
C ALA A 3 -55.29 28.56 9.92
N ALA A 4 -54.52 28.98 8.92
CA ALA A 4 -53.42 28.22 8.34
C ALA A 4 -52.19 28.21 9.28
N PRO A 5 -51.43 27.11 9.39
CA PRO A 5 -50.21 27.07 10.19
C PRO A 5 -49.01 27.61 9.40
N THR A 6 -48.34 28.60 9.97
CA THR A 6 -47.04 29.14 9.53
C THR A 6 -45.90 28.27 10.05
N SER A 7 -45.06 27.74 9.14
CA SER A 7 -43.83 27.04 9.52
C SER A 7 -42.68 28.03 9.72
N HIS A 8 -42.35 28.32 10.97
CA HIS A 8 -41.11 29.00 11.33
C HIS A 8 -39.98 27.98 11.51
N PHE A 9 -39.08 27.89 10.53
CA PHE A 9 -37.78 27.23 10.73
C PHE A 9 -36.78 28.20 11.38
N PRO A 10 -36.05 27.80 12.45
CA PRO A 10 -35.01 28.62 13.04
C PRO A 10 -33.78 28.66 12.10
N ARG A 11 -33.32 29.87 11.75
CA ARG A 11 -32.09 30.08 10.96
C ARG A 11 -30.87 29.74 11.82
N GLY A 12 -30.11 28.73 11.42
CA GLY A 12 -28.81 28.40 12.03
C GLY A 12 -27.76 29.53 11.90
N PRO A 13 -26.65 29.46 12.66
CA PRO A 13 -25.60 30.48 12.63
C PRO A 13 -24.96 30.55 11.24
N ARG A 14 -24.92 31.75 10.66
CA ARG A 14 -24.45 32.00 9.30
C ARG A 14 -22.96 31.74 9.16
N ASP A 15 -22.61 30.90 8.18
CA ASP A 15 -21.24 30.61 7.76
C ASP A 15 -20.49 31.90 7.36
N ARG A 16 -19.29 32.09 7.91
CA ARG A 16 -18.47 33.29 7.67
C ARG A 16 -17.57 33.03 6.47
N SER A 17 -17.68 33.84 5.43
CA SER A 17 -16.88 33.69 4.19
C SER A 17 -15.37 33.75 4.48
N ARG A 18 -14.64 32.68 4.12
CA ARG A 18 -13.17 32.54 4.31
C ARG A 18 -12.33 33.51 3.46
N VAL A 19 -12.92 34.20 2.49
CA VAL A 19 -12.24 35.20 1.64
C VAL A 19 -13.03 36.50 1.61
N VAL A 20 -12.36 37.60 1.98
CA VAL A 20 -12.93 38.94 2.09
C VAL A 20 -11.91 39.96 1.54
N CYS A 21 -12.38 41.04 0.91
CA CYS A 21 -11.50 42.14 0.51
C CYS A 21 -11.10 43.03 1.69
N GLN A 22 -9.95 43.69 1.61
CA GLN A 22 -9.43 44.52 2.71
C GLN A 22 -10.45 45.57 3.20
N ARG A 23 -11.19 46.19 2.27
CA ARG A 23 -12.19 47.24 2.58
C ARG A 23 -13.42 46.73 3.29
N CYS A 24 -14.06 45.66 2.80
CA CYS A 24 -15.23 45.09 3.47
C CYS A 24 -14.86 44.54 4.85
N HIS A 25 -13.65 44.01 5.01
CA HIS A 25 -13.13 43.61 6.31
C HIS A 25 -12.96 44.80 7.25
N ALA A 26 -12.30 45.88 6.81
CA ALA A 26 -12.09 47.09 7.62
C ALA A 26 -13.42 47.72 8.05
N ARG A 27 -14.43 47.72 7.17
CA ARG A 27 -15.77 48.26 7.45
C ARG A 27 -16.68 47.27 8.19
N LYS A 28 -16.23 46.04 8.45
CA LYS A 28 -17.00 44.95 9.08
C LYS A 28 -18.36 44.68 8.41
N VAL A 29 -18.39 44.75 7.08
CA VAL A 29 -19.59 44.47 6.26
C VAL A 29 -19.43 43.18 5.46
N LYS A 30 -20.55 42.53 5.11
CA LYS A 30 -20.55 41.27 4.35
C LYS A 30 -19.86 41.47 3.00
N CYS A 31 -18.90 40.61 2.68
CA CYS A 31 -18.20 40.60 1.41
C CYS A 31 -18.55 39.32 0.65
N ASP A 32 -18.95 39.46 -0.60
CA ASP A 32 -19.29 38.38 -1.51
C ASP A 32 -18.15 38.07 -2.49
N LEU A 33 -16.92 38.56 -2.22
CA LEU A 33 -15.78 38.39 -3.11
C LEU A 33 -15.55 36.92 -3.48
N ILE A 34 -15.69 36.00 -2.52
CA ILE A 34 -15.52 34.55 -2.75
C ILE A 34 -16.41 34.00 -3.88
N LEU A 35 -17.62 34.54 -4.03
CA LEU A 35 -18.57 34.10 -5.06
C LEU A 35 -18.22 34.64 -6.46
N LYS A 36 -17.38 35.68 -6.53
CA LYS A 36 -17.02 36.37 -7.78
C LYS A 36 -15.56 36.17 -8.21
N ILE A 37 -14.78 35.37 -7.46
CA ILE A 37 -13.34 35.14 -7.71
C ILE A 37 -13.05 34.51 -9.06
N HIS A 38 -13.88 33.56 -9.52
CA HIS A 38 -13.65 32.84 -10.77
C HIS A 38 -13.83 33.72 -12.03
N ASN A 39 -14.51 34.86 -11.90
CA ASN A 39 -14.76 35.78 -13.02
C ASN A 39 -13.83 37.00 -13.00
N GLY A 40 -12.78 37.00 -12.15
CA GLY A 40 -11.89 38.15 -11.97
C GLY A 40 -12.56 39.41 -11.41
N GLY A 41 -13.77 39.27 -10.86
CA GLY A 41 -14.65 40.39 -10.53
C GLY A 41 -14.42 40.99 -9.14
N SER A 42 -14.66 42.31 -9.04
CA SER A 42 -14.74 43.03 -7.75
C SER A 42 -15.98 42.61 -6.95
N CYS A 43 -15.89 42.64 -5.62
CA CYS A 43 -17.07 42.37 -4.78
C CYS A 43 -18.15 43.44 -4.98
N THR A 44 -19.42 43.09 -4.75
CA THR A 44 -20.56 43.96 -5.07
C THR A 44 -20.50 45.31 -4.35
N ASN A 45 -19.93 45.35 -3.14
CA ASN A 45 -19.78 46.59 -2.37
C ASN A 45 -18.68 47.52 -2.91
N CYS A 46 -17.60 46.96 -3.47
CA CYS A 46 -16.53 47.74 -4.09
C CYS A 46 -16.95 48.20 -5.49
N GLU A 47 -17.63 47.34 -6.24
CA GLU A 47 -18.18 47.62 -7.57
C GLU A 47 -19.18 48.77 -7.55
N LYS A 48 -20.16 48.76 -6.61
CA LYS A 48 -21.13 49.86 -6.44
C LYS A 48 -20.50 51.21 -6.10
N ARG A 49 -19.27 51.22 -5.60
CA ARG A 49 -18.54 52.43 -5.23
C ARG A 49 -17.49 52.84 -6.27
N GLY A 50 -17.37 52.10 -7.38
CA GLY A 50 -16.34 52.35 -8.39
C GLY A 50 -14.91 52.20 -7.82
N GLU A 51 -14.75 51.37 -6.80
CA GLU A 51 -13.55 51.33 -5.96
C GLU A 51 -12.79 50.01 -6.16
N VAL A 52 -11.45 50.07 -6.18
CA VAL A 52 -10.60 48.89 -6.37
C VAL A 52 -10.80 47.86 -5.24
N CYS A 53 -11.11 46.62 -5.62
CA CYS A 53 -11.35 45.52 -4.70
C CYS A 53 -10.10 44.63 -4.53
N GLN A 54 -9.31 44.88 -3.49
CA GLN A 54 -8.12 44.08 -3.21
C GLN A 54 -8.42 42.96 -2.20
N ARG A 55 -8.09 41.72 -2.59
CA ARG A 55 -8.17 40.55 -1.71
C ARG A 55 -7.24 40.75 -0.51
N ARG A 56 -7.71 40.40 0.68
CA ARG A 56 -6.86 40.34 1.87
C ARG A 56 -6.00 39.07 1.81
N GLU A 57 -4.69 39.21 1.79
CA GLU A 57 -3.76 38.09 1.98
C GLU A 57 -3.66 37.75 3.48
N SER A 58 -3.61 36.45 3.79
CA SER A 58 -3.44 35.96 5.16
C SER A 58 -1.97 36.08 5.56
N THR A 59 -1.70 36.54 6.78
CA THR A 59 -0.36 36.67 7.39
C THR A 59 0.46 35.35 7.42
N ARG A 60 -0.15 34.20 7.07
CA ARG A 60 0.52 32.90 6.89
C ARG A 60 1.39 32.79 5.63
N LEU A 61 1.10 33.52 4.54
CA LEU A 61 1.85 33.39 3.28
C LEU A 61 3.14 34.21 3.26
N GLN A 62 3.16 35.37 3.94
CA GLN A 62 4.35 36.22 4.05
C GLN A 62 5.50 35.49 4.79
N LYS A 63 5.20 34.86 5.93
CA LYS A 63 6.17 34.08 6.73
C LYS A 63 6.78 32.88 5.98
N ARG A 64 6.07 32.34 4.98
CA ARG A 64 6.54 31.21 4.16
C ARG A 64 7.54 31.66 3.09
N ARG A 65 7.41 32.90 2.62
CA ARG A 65 8.31 33.53 1.63
C ARG A 65 9.61 34.01 2.28
N ASP A 66 9.51 34.57 3.48
CA ASP A 66 10.68 35.01 4.26
C ASP A 66 11.57 33.82 4.67
N ARG A 67 10.97 32.66 5.03
CA ARG A 67 11.71 31.42 5.31
C ARG A 67 12.36 30.77 4.08
N ALA A 68 11.77 30.94 2.89
CA ALA A 68 12.37 30.41 1.66
C ALA A 68 13.66 31.15 1.27
N LEU A 69 13.76 32.44 1.63
CA LEU A 69 14.97 33.25 1.44
C LEU A 69 16.07 32.89 2.46
N GLU A 70 15.70 32.52 3.70
CA GLU A 70 16.66 32.00 4.71
C GLU A 70 17.22 30.61 4.35
N VAL A 71 16.41 29.71 3.78
CA VAL A 71 16.85 28.36 3.38
C VAL A 71 17.83 28.40 2.21
N SER A 72 17.71 29.37 1.30
CA SER A 72 18.66 29.54 0.19
C SER A 72 20.05 30.03 0.64
N ALA A 73 20.17 30.64 1.83
CA ALA A 73 21.45 31.13 2.38
C ALA A 73 22.26 30.01 3.08
N LEU A 74 21.63 28.89 3.44
CA LEU A 74 22.26 27.76 4.14
C LEU A 74 22.88 26.71 3.19
N CYS A 75 22.61 26.75 1.88
CA CYS A 75 23.02 25.71 0.91
C CYS A 75 24.11 26.12 -0.11
N GLY A 76 24.78 27.27 0.05
CA GLY A 76 26.06 27.54 -0.62
C GLY A 76 26.17 27.29 -2.14
N LEU A 77 25.22 27.75 -2.95
CA LEU A 77 25.33 27.76 -4.42
C LEU A 77 25.69 29.17 -4.93
N PRO A 78 26.60 29.33 -5.92
CA PRO A 78 27.06 30.64 -6.36
C PRO A 78 26.07 31.26 -7.37
N LEU A 79 25.72 32.53 -7.15
CA LEU A 79 25.06 33.38 -8.13
C LEU A 79 25.95 34.60 -8.40
N ASN A 80 26.60 34.62 -9.57
CA ASN A 80 27.29 35.77 -10.12
C ASN A 80 26.28 36.84 -10.57
N ASN A 81 26.39 38.06 -10.03
CA ASN A 81 26.69 39.29 -10.78
C ASN A 81 26.46 40.54 -9.89
N ASP A 82 27.52 41.33 -9.76
CA ASP A 82 27.54 42.74 -9.33
C ASP A 82 27.18 43.66 -10.53
N PRO A 83 26.86 44.99 -10.40
CA PRO A 83 27.54 45.92 -9.47
C PRO A 83 26.71 47.06 -8.83
N ARG A 84 27.29 47.62 -7.74
CA ARG A 84 27.22 49.01 -7.19
C ARG A 84 26.10 49.35 -6.16
N LEU A 85 26.50 49.48 -4.88
CA LEU A 85 26.78 50.76 -4.18
C LEU A 85 27.09 50.53 -2.68
N THR A 86 28.07 51.29 -2.19
CA THR A 86 28.72 51.29 -0.87
C THR A 86 27.87 51.84 0.30
N PRO A 87 28.28 51.63 1.57
CA PRO A 87 27.43 51.59 2.77
C PRO A 87 27.45 52.88 3.61
N PRO A 88 26.78 52.89 4.78
CA PRO A 88 27.51 53.28 5.99
C PRO A 88 27.21 52.44 7.25
N THR A 89 28.28 52.16 8.00
CA THR A 89 28.38 51.95 9.48
C THR A 89 28.30 53.33 10.19
N PRO A 90 28.29 53.51 11.54
CA PRO A 90 28.37 52.58 12.69
C PRO A 90 27.32 52.87 13.80
N SER A 91 27.19 52.10 14.90
CA SER A 91 27.93 52.25 16.18
C SER A 91 27.32 51.26 17.21
N LEU A 92 28.10 50.36 17.83
CA LEU A 92 28.68 50.46 19.19
C LEU A 92 27.76 51.04 20.28
N VAL A 93 27.30 50.21 21.22
CA VAL A 93 27.36 50.46 22.68
C VAL A 93 27.48 49.12 23.43
N ASP A 94 28.49 49.09 24.29
CA ASP A 94 28.92 48.07 25.24
C ASP A 94 28.17 48.22 26.58
N SER A 95 28.09 47.17 27.43
CA SER A 95 28.07 47.25 28.92
C SER A 95 27.77 45.89 29.59
N GLN A 96 28.83 45.28 30.15
CA GLN A 96 29.01 44.74 31.52
C GLN A 96 27.77 44.74 32.44
N GLY A 97 27.45 43.77 33.31
CA GLY A 97 28.26 42.77 34.04
C GLY A 97 27.99 42.96 35.55
N THR A 98 27.45 41.96 36.26
CA THR A 98 27.52 41.88 37.74
C THR A 98 27.24 40.46 38.25
N ALA A 99 28.08 40.01 39.18
CA ALA A 99 28.04 38.74 39.89
C ALA A 99 27.60 38.93 41.36
N GLY A 100 27.20 37.83 41.99
CA GLY A 100 26.85 37.66 43.42
C GLY A 100 25.57 36.81 43.53
N ASP A 101 25.42 35.80 44.38
CA ASP A 101 26.14 35.40 45.58
C ASP A 101 25.76 33.93 45.93
N ILE A 102 26.56 33.27 46.76
CA ILE A 102 26.42 31.85 47.15
C ILE A 102 25.61 31.72 48.44
N SER A 103 24.72 30.72 48.54
CA SER A 103 24.40 30.07 49.82
C SER A 103 23.93 28.62 49.65
N ASP A 104 24.66 27.71 50.30
CA ASP A 104 24.42 26.27 50.44
C ASP A 104 23.12 25.93 51.18
N ASN A 105 22.44 24.84 50.77
CA ASN A 105 21.79 23.92 51.70
C ASN A 105 21.56 22.52 51.09
N GLU A 106 22.13 21.53 51.78
CA GLU A 106 21.72 20.12 51.95
C GLU A 106 21.38 19.24 50.72
N ARG A 107 22.34 18.40 50.30
CA ARG A 107 22.15 17.30 49.35
C ARG A 107 21.63 16.03 50.04
N GLN A 108 20.39 15.64 49.74
CA GLN A 108 19.96 14.24 49.73
C GLN A 108 20.50 13.51 48.49
N PRO A 109 20.71 12.17 48.51
CA PRO A 109 21.28 11.46 47.38
C PRO A 109 20.23 11.32 46.26
N ASN A 110 20.29 12.20 45.27
CA ASN A 110 19.54 12.06 44.03
C ASN A 110 20.03 10.81 43.27
N LEU A 111 19.09 9.89 42.98
CA LEU A 111 19.23 8.92 41.89
C LEU A 111 19.61 9.65 40.60
N PRO A 112 20.32 9.01 39.65
CA PRO A 112 20.72 9.68 38.43
C PRO A 112 19.47 10.08 37.64
N GLN A 113 19.19 11.39 37.61
CA GLN A 113 18.33 11.98 36.61
C GLN A 113 19.03 11.79 35.27
N SER A 114 18.56 10.81 34.50
CA SER A 114 18.77 10.81 33.06
C SER A 114 18.25 12.13 32.54
N THR A 115 19.14 12.95 31.99
CA THR A 115 18.77 14.09 31.15
C THR A 115 17.91 13.56 30.01
N SER A 116 16.58 13.64 30.17
CA SER A 116 15.62 13.30 29.15
C SER A 116 15.76 14.34 28.04
N ALA A 117 16.17 13.88 26.86
CA ALA A 117 15.94 14.61 25.63
C ALA A 117 14.46 15.01 25.59
N GLU A 118 14.16 16.26 25.23
CA GLU A 118 12.80 16.75 25.02
C GLU A 118 12.02 15.73 24.17
N THR A 119 11.00 15.09 24.76
CA THR A 119 10.36 13.90 24.20
C THR A 119 9.53 14.21 22.95
N ASP A 120 9.89 13.56 21.85
CA ASP A 120 9.24 13.49 20.52
C ASP A 120 7.88 12.72 20.53
N ASP A 121 7.24 12.59 21.69
CA ASP A 121 6.09 11.70 21.95
C ASP A 121 4.72 12.40 21.91
N GLN A 122 4.63 13.58 21.30
CA GLN A 122 3.32 14.22 21.15
C GLN A 122 2.49 13.55 20.06
N GLY A 123 1.30 13.10 20.45
CA GLY A 123 0.31 12.61 19.51
C GLY A 123 -0.09 13.68 18.49
N TYR A 124 -0.25 13.27 17.23
CA TYR A 124 -0.69 14.13 16.14
C TYR A 124 -2.10 14.67 16.40
N ILE A 125 -2.21 15.99 16.38
CA ILE A 125 -3.47 16.72 16.40
C ILE A 125 -3.56 17.51 15.09
N GLY A 126 -4.58 17.22 14.28
CA GLY A 126 -4.78 17.88 13.00
C GLY A 126 -4.98 19.40 13.14
N GLU A 127 -4.50 20.17 12.16
CA GLU A 127 -4.53 21.65 12.18
C GLU A 127 -5.94 22.25 12.30
N PHE A 128 -6.97 21.51 11.88
CA PHE A 128 -8.37 21.93 11.98
C PHE A 128 -8.92 21.81 13.40
N SER A 129 -8.25 21.07 14.28
CA SER A 129 -8.65 20.92 15.67
C SER A 129 -8.39 22.22 16.44
N VAL A 130 -9.35 22.59 17.29
CA VAL A 130 -9.18 23.68 18.25
C VAL A 130 -8.06 23.39 19.26
N MET A 131 -7.64 22.12 19.36
CA MET A 131 -6.57 21.66 20.24
C MET A 131 -5.16 21.78 19.63
N SER A 132 -5.03 22.16 18.35
CA SER A 132 -3.74 22.22 17.64
C SER A 132 -2.73 23.24 18.21
N ASN A 133 -3.18 24.14 19.10
CA ASN A 133 -2.33 25.14 19.77
C ASN A 133 -1.97 24.76 21.21
N HIS A 134 -2.40 23.60 21.72
CA HIS A 134 -1.93 23.15 23.03
C HIS A 134 -0.50 22.65 22.89
N GLY A 135 0.42 23.26 23.64
CA GLY A 135 1.79 22.77 23.78
C GLY A 135 1.84 21.41 24.49
N PRO A 136 3.04 20.83 24.66
CA PRO A 136 3.21 19.57 25.40
C PRO A 136 2.47 19.62 26.73
N LEU A 137 1.74 18.55 27.08
CA LEU A 137 1.35 18.38 28.48
C LEU A 137 2.64 18.25 29.32
N PRO A 138 2.67 18.80 30.54
CA PRO A 138 3.74 18.52 31.50
C PRO A 138 3.91 17.00 31.69
N SER A 139 5.15 16.51 31.73
CA SER A 139 5.49 15.07 31.78
C SER A 139 4.75 14.31 32.89
N ASP A 140 4.54 14.98 34.03
CA ASP A 140 3.94 14.38 35.22
C ASP A 140 2.45 14.04 35.04
N VAL A 141 1.75 14.71 34.13
CA VAL A 141 0.34 14.42 33.81
C VAL A 141 0.24 13.30 32.76
N SER A 142 1.22 13.19 31.86
CA SER A 142 1.25 12.16 30.81
C SER A 142 1.44 10.75 31.36
N ALA A 143 2.18 10.60 32.47
CA ALA A 143 2.46 9.30 33.07
C ALA A 143 1.25 8.68 33.82
N ILE A 144 0.24 9.49 34.18
CA ILE A 144 -0.91 9.06 34.99
C ILE A 144 -2.14 8.76 34.10
N VAL A 145 -2.21 9.34 32.90
CA VAL A 145 -3.39 9.24 32.03
C VAL A 145 -3.24 8.08 31.04
N GLY A 146 -3.99 7.00 31.27
CA GLY A 146 -4.13 5.90 30.30
C GLY A 146 -3.24 4.67 30.52
N SER A 147 -2.49 4.59 31.63
CA SER A 147 -1.71 3.37 31.94
C SER A 147 -2.64 2.19 32.28
N PHE A 148 -2.40 1.04 31.66
CA PHE A 148 -3.03 -0.21 32.08
C PHE A 148 -2.66 -0.49 33.55
N SER A 149 -3.56 -1.12 34.32
CA SER A 149 -3.27 -1.41 35.73
C SER A 149 -2.04 -2.30 35.83
N ARG A 150 -0.94 -1.78 36.40
CA ARG A 150 0.31 -2.51 36.59
C ARG A 150 0.11 -3.84 37.32
N SER A 151 -0.82 -3.89 38.28
CA SER A 151 -1.19 -5.12 38.98
C SER A 151 -1.82 -6.17 38.05
N ILE A 152 -2.69 -5.74 37.11
CA ILE A 152 -3.30 -6.65 36.13
C ILE A 152 -2.26 -7.10 35.10
N GLU A 153 -1.37 -6.21 34.67
CA GLU A 153 -0.25 -6.55 33.80
C GLU A 153 0.63 -7.64 34.43
N GLU A 154 1.12 -7.42 35.64
CA GLU A 154 1.99 -8.36 36.37
C GLU A 154 1.30 -9.72 36.58
N GLN A 155 0.01 -9.75 36.91
CA GLN A 155 -0.77 -11.00 37.03
C GLN A 155 -0.93 -11.71 35.68
N THR A 156 -1.19 -10.96 34.61
CA THR A 156 -1.34 -11.51 33.25
C THR A 156 -0.03 -12.09 32.75
N LEU A 157 1.09 -11.39 32.97
CA LEU A 157 2.43 -11.87 32.61
C LEU A 157 2.80 -13.13 33.41
N ALA A 158 2.53 -13.15 34.72
CA ALA A 158 2.77 -14.34 35.54
C ALA A 158 1.97 -15.57 35.06
N ALA A 159 0.72 -15.38 34.63
CA ALA A 159 -0.13 -16.46 34.13
C ALA A 159 0.24 -16.93 32.72
N THR A 160 0.58 -16.01 31.82
CA THR A 160 0.79 -16.30 30.39
C THR A 160 2.25 -16.56 30.01
N ARG A 161 3.19 -16.05 30.82
CA ARG A 161 4.63 -16.03 30.52
C ARG A 161 4.92 -15.43 29.15
N ALA A 162 4.20 -14.36 28.79
CA ALA A 162 4.29 -13.74 27.47
C ALA A 162 5.64 -13.05 27.21
N ASP A 163 6.26 -12.54 28.27
CA ASP A 163 7.60 -11.97 28.32
C ASP A 163 8.72 -13.03 28.22
N GLN A 164 8.38 -14.31 28.43
CA GLN A 164 9.35 -15.40 28.31
C GLN A 164 9.76 -15.62 26.86
N LEU A 165 10.96 -15.15 26.52
CA LEU A 165 11.58 -15.32 25.21
C LEU A 165 12.12 -16.76 25.02
N PRO A 166 12.19 -17.25 23.77
CA PRO A 166 12.85 -18.52 23.47
C PRO A 166 14.37 -18.44 23.69
N PRO A 167 15.11 -19.57 23.62
CA PRO A 167 16.57 -19.56 23.69
C PRO A 167 17.18 -18.61 22.65
N GLN A 168 18.26 -17.91 23.03
CA GLN A 168 18.90 -16.89 22.19
C GLN A 168 19.25 -17.42 20.79
N SER A 169 19.74 -18.65 20.68
CA SER A 169 20.06 -19.28 19.39
C SER A 169 18.85 -19.38 18.45
N LEU A 170 17.64 -19.56 19.00
CA LEU A 170 16.42 -19.59 18.20
C LEU A 170 16.01 -18.18 17.78
N ILE A 171 16.16 -17.19 18.66
CA ILE A 171 15.94 -15.77 18.33
C ILE A 171 16.87 -15.36 17.17
N ASP A 172 18.16 -15.63 17.30
CA ASP A 172 19.17 -15.29 16.28
C ASP A 172 18.86 -15.94 14.93
N ALA A 173 18.41 -17.19 14.94
CA ALA A 173 17.98 -17.90 13.74
C ALA A 173 16.73 -17.26 13.09
N HIS A 174 15.74 -16.88 13.90
CA HIS A 174 14.52 -16.23 13.41
C HIS A 174 14.77 -14.82 12.89
N VAL A 175 15.58 -14.04 13.59
CA VAL A 175 16.04 -12.71 13.16
C VAL A 175 16.81 -12.81 11.85
N SER A 176 17.75 -13.75 11.74
CA SER A 176 18.51 -13.99 10.52
C SER A 176 17.59 -14.38 9.34
N ALA A 177 16.58 -15.21 9.60
CA ALA A 177 15.59 -15.58 8.59
C ALA A 177 14.75 -14.37 8.14
N TYR A 178 14.31 -13.51 9.06
CA TYR A 178 13.59 -12.28 8.71
C TYR A 178 14.41 -11.39 7.78
N PHE A 179 15.67 -11.07 8.14
CA PHE A 179 16.53 -10.22 7.32
C PHE A 179 16.85 -10.84 5.96
N LYS A 180 17.06 -12.16 5.90
CA LYS A 180 17.38 -12.85 4.65
C LYS A 180 16.18 -13.01 3.72
N TYR A 181 15.02 -13.36 4.25
CA TYR A 181 13.90 -13.83 3.44
C TYR A 181 12.78 -12.80 3.29
N LEU A 182 12.61 -11.84 4.22
CA LEU A 182 11.41 -10.99 4.27
C LEU A 182 11.70 -9.48 4.25
N TYR A 183 12.89 -9.05 4.64
CA TYR A 183 13.20 -7.62 4.81
C TYR A 183 12.99 -6.77 3.55
N HIS A 184 13.32 -7.31 2.36
CA HIS A 184 13.08 -6.62 1.07
C HIS A 184 11.60 -6.23 0.83
N ARG A 185 10.65 -6.88 1.52
CA ARG A 185 9.21 -6.64 1.41
C ARG A 185 8.63 -5.97 2.66
N ILE A 186 9.16 -6.28 3.84
CA ILE A 186 8.70 -5.76 5.14
C ILE A 186 9.89 -5.16 5.90
N PRO A 187 10.50 -4.04 5.44
CA PRO A 187 11.70 -3.46 6.04
C PRO A 187 11.40 -2.58 7.26
N VAL A 188 10.63 -3.12 8.20
CA VAL A 188 10.12 -2.40 9.38
C VAL A 188 11.07 -2.43 10.57
N VAL A 189 11.91 -3.45 10.70
CA VAL A 189 12.85 -3.63 11.82
C VAL A 189 14.29 -3.35 11.36
N SER A 190 15.01 -2.49 12.06
CA SER A 190 16.43 -2.24 11.83
C SER A 190 17.30 -3.20 12.65
N ARG A 191 18.52 -3.51 12.21
CA ARG A 191 19.43 -4.39 12.97
C ARG A 191 19.74 -3.88 14.37
N GLN A 192 19.77 -2.56 14.52
CA GLN A 192 19.98 -1.90 15.81
C GLN A 192 18.90 -2.27 16.83
N ASP A 193 17.66 -2.51 16.39
CA ASP A 193 16.52 -2.85 17.27
C ASP A 193 16.74 -4.16 18.03
N VAL A 194 17.58 -5.07 17.51
CA VAL A 194 17.86 -6.38 18.10
C VAL A 194 19.23 -6.47 18.78
N THR A 195 20.16 -5.56 18.45
CA THR A 195 21.52 -5.55 19.03
C THR A 195 21.64 -4.68 20.29
N VAL A 196 20.60 -3.90 20.63
CA VAL A 196 20.59 -3.14 21.88
C VAL A 196 20.67 -4.06 23.10
N ALA A 197 21.20 -3.54 24.21
CA ALA A 197 21.41 -4.33 25.44
C ALA A 197 20.11 -4.93 26.02
N ARG A 198 18.96 -4.29 25.78
CA ARG A 198 17.64 -4.76 26.21
C ARG A 198 16.62 -4.56 25.10
N PRO A 199 16.51 -5.48 24.13
CA PRO A 199 15.52 -5.38 23.06
C PRO A 199 14.11 -5.54 23.60
N SER A 200 13.13 -4.94 22.90
CA SER A 200 11.71 -5.07 23.21
C SER A 200 11.27 -6.54 23.19
N ALA A 201 10.71 -7.03 24.29
CA ALA A 201 10.16 -8.39 24.36
C ALA A 201 9.01 -8.57 23.35
N LEU A 202 8.15 -7.56 23.19
CA LEU A 202 7.07 -7.55 22.21
C LEU A 202 7.64 -7.70 20.79
N LEU A 203 8.64 -6.90 20.43
CA LEU A 203 9.27 -6.96 19.12
C LEU A 203 9.95 -8.31 18.86
N LEU A 204 10.66 -8.86 19.86
CA LEU A 204 11.32 -10.16 19.74
C LEU A 204 10.33 -11.32 19.59
N GLN A 205 9.19 -11.31 20.30
CA GLN A 205 8.14 -12.31 20.08
C GLN A 205 7.55 -12.19 18.67
N SER A 206 7.31 -10.97 18.18
CA SER A 206 6.83 -10.73 16.81
C SER A 206 7.85 -11.14 15.73
N LEU A 207 9.15 -10.96 15.98
CA LEU A 207 10.22 -11.47 15.10
C LEU A 207 10.29 -13.00 15.13
N CYS A 208 10.09 -13.62 16.29
CA CYS A 208 10.00 -15.07 16.39
C CYS A 208 8.79 -15.62 15.63
N LEU A 209 7.64 -14.94 15.65
CA LEU A 209 6.50 -15.25 14.80
C LEU A 209 6.86 -15.19 13.31
N ALA A 210 7.49 -14.09 12.87
CA ALA A 210 7.92 -13.95 11.48
C ALA A 210 8.88 -15.09 11.07
N GLY A 211 9.89 -15.34 11.91
CA GLY A 211 10.87 -16.39 11.68
C GLY A 211 10.29 -17.81 11.72
N SER A 212 9.29 -18.07 12.57
CA SER A 212 8.63 -19.37 12.64
C SER A 212 7.75 -19.64 11.41
N ILE A 213 7.08 -18.62 10.86
CA ILE A 213 6.34 -18.73 9.59
C ILE A 213 7.28 -19.02 8.40
N LEU A 214 8.49 -18.46 8.41
CA LEU A 214 9.49 -18.66 7.36
C LEU A 214 10.15 -20.06 7.40
N ARG A 215 9.98 -20.84 8.46
CA ARG A 215 10.55 -22.19 8.53
C ARG A 215 9.78 -23.19 7.67
N HIS A 216 10.49 -24.18 7.12
CA HIS A 216 9.88 -25.30 6.40
C HIS A 216 8.85 -26.04 7.27
N PRO A 217 7.62 -26.28 6.75
CA PRO A 217 6.58 -26.93 7.52
C PRO A 217 6.89 -28.43 7.60
N LYS A 218 7.06 -28.95 8.83
CA LYS A 218 7.29 -30.40 9.03
C LYS A 218 5.99 -31.21 9.09
N SER A 219 4.89 -30.52 9.40
CA SER A 219 3.52 -31.02 9.48
C SER A 219 2.56 -29.85 9.71
N ALA A 220 1.25 -30.09 9.70
CA ALA A 220 0.24 -29.11 10.11
C ALA A 220 0.47 -28.54 11.54
N LYS A 221 1.14 -29.29 12.42
CA LYS A 221 1.50 -28.82 13.77
C LYS A 221 2.54 -27.71 13.78
N SER A 222 3.17 -27.39 12.64
CA SER A 222 4.16 -26.30 12.55
C SER A 222 3.54 -24.93 12.87
N LEU A 223 2.22 -24.77 12.68
CA LEU A 223 1.50 -23.56 13.06
C LEU A 223 1.41 -23.34 14.57
N VAL A 224 1.47 -24.40 15.38
CA VAL A 224 1.37 -24.31 16.84
C VAL A 224 2.53 -23.49 17.43
N GLU A 225 3.73 -23.60 16.86
CA GLU A 225 4.87 -22.79 17.30
C GLU A 225 4.70 -21.31 16.94
N SER A 226 4.22 -21.02 15.73
CA SER A 226 3.88 -19.65 15.32
C SER A 226 2.76 -19.07 16.19
N GLU A 227 1.74 -19.87 16.50
CA GLU A 227 0.63 -19.49 17.36
C GLU A 227 1.09 -19.10 18.76
N LYS A 228 2.07 -19.81 19.34
CA LYS A 228 2.66 -19.44 20.63
C LYS A 228 3.30 -18.06 20.58
N HIS A 229 4.13 -17.77 19.58
CA HIS A 229 4.76 -16.46 19.44
C HIS A 229 3.73 -15.35 19.19
N TYR A 230 2.74 -15.63 18.34
CA TYR A 230 1.61 -14.74 18.10
C TYR A 230 0.82 -14.42 19.37
N ALA A 231 0.42 -15.44 20.13
CA ALA A 231 -0.34 -15.29 21.37
C ALA A 231 0.43 -14.47 22.40
N ARG A 232 1.74 -14.73 22.57
CA ARG A 232 2.60 -13.96 23.48
C ARG A 232 2.73 -12.50 23.06
N ALA A 233 3.01 -12.23 21.79
CA ALA A 233 3.07 -10.87 21.27
C ALA A 233 1.74 -10.13 21.43
N LYS A 234 0.61 -10.81 21.15
CA LYS A 234 -0.74 -10.29 21.36
C LYS A 234 -0.99 -9.94 22.83
N THR A 235 -0.60 -10.82 23.76
CA THR A 235 -0.71 -10.54 25.21
C THR A 235 0.10 -9.31 25.60
N LEU A 236 1.39 -9.26 25.22
CA LEU A 236 2.27 -8.12 25.54
C LEU A 236 1.72 -6.80 24.99
N PHE A 237 1.14 -6.81 23.79
CA PHE A 237 0.49 -5.66 23.20
C PHE A 237 -0.73 -5.20 24.02
N TYR A 238 -1.67 -6.11 24.32
CA TYR A 238 -2.91 -5.75 25.03
C TYR A 238 -2.73 -5.41 26.51
N THR A 239 -1.62 -5.81 27.12
CA THR A 239 -1.27 -5.39 28.49
C THR A 239 -0.45 -4.10 28.53
N ASN A 240 -0.25 -3.41 27.39
CA ASN A 240 0.61 -2.22 27.26
C ASN A 240 2.03 -2.43 27.83
N HIS A 241 2.59 -3.63 27.63
CA HIS A 241 3.91 -3.97 28.14
C HIS A 241 5.05 -3.19 27.46
N GLU A 242 4.90 -2.91 26.16
CA GLU A 242 5.84 -2.05 25.43
C GLU A 242 5.41 -0.59 25.56
N HIS A 243 6.37 0.27 25.90
CA HIS A 243 6.14 1.70 26.08
C HIS A 243 6.65 2.53 24.92
N ASP A 244 7.64 2.04 24.14
CA ASP A 244 8.08 2.71 22.92
C ASP A 244 7.02 2.53 21.81
N PRO A 245 6.37 3.62 21.34
CA PRO A 245 5.37 3.53 20.29
C PRO A 245 5.96 3.01 18.97
N LEU A 246 7.24 3.28 18.68
CA LEU A 246 7.87 2.82 17.45
C LEU A 246 8.12 1.30 17.48
N SER A 247 8.61 0.76 18.59
CA SER A 247 8.73 -0.69 18.80
C SER A 247 7.37 -1.39 18.74
N THR A 248 6.33 -0.79 19.33
CA THR A 248 4.95 -1.27 19.21
C THR A 248 4.49 -1.28 17.75
N LEU A 249 4.74 -0.20 17.00
CA LEU A 249 4.37 -0.11 15.59
C LEU A 249 5.08 -1.16 14.72
N LYS A 250 6.37 -1.39 14.95
CA LYS A 250 7.15 -2.45 14.29
C LYS A 250 6.57 -3.84 14.58
N ALA A 251 6.23 -4.10 15.84
CA ALA A 251 5.60 -5.35 16.25
C ALA A 251 4.24 -5.57 15.59
N LEU A 252 3.39 -4.53 15.51
CA LEU A 252 2.09 -4.60 14.82
C LEU A 252 2.24 -4.89 13.32
N CYS A 253 3.27 -4.33 12.67
CA CYS A 253 3.59 -4.64 11.28
C CYS A 253 3.97 -6.12 11.09
N LEU A 254 4.70 -6.71 12.03
CA LEU A 254 5.04 -8.13 11.98
C LEU A 254 3.84 -9.04 12.32
N LEU A 255 2.91 -8.58 13.16
CA LEU A 255 1.68 -9.31 13.47
C LEU A 255 0.75 -9.44 12.25
N THR A 256 0.90 -8.60 11.20
CA THR A 256 0.16 -8.79 9.95
C THR A 256 0.52 -10.10 9.23
N LEU A 257 1.62 -10.76 9.61
CA LEU A 257 2.00 -12.07 9.10
C LEU A 257 1.09 -13.20 9.62
N TRP A 258 0.36 -12.96 10.71
CA TRP A 258 -0.65 -13.89 11.19
C TRP A 258 -1.90 -13.83 10.30
N ASN A 259 -1.95 -14.75 9.33
CA ASN A 259 -3.03 -14.81 8.34
C ASN A 259 -3.50 -16.26 8.10
N VAL A 260 -3.90 -16.92 9.18
CA VAL A 260 -4.34 -18.34 9.15
C VAL A 260 -5.85 -18.49 8.96
N THR A 261 -6.62 -17.45 9.28
CA THR A 261 -8.08 -17.45 9.16
C THR A 261 -8.50 -16.97 7.76
N PRO A 262 -9.43 -17.66 7.08
CA PRO A 262 -9.93 -17.23 5.78
C PRO A 262 -10.55 -15.82 5.82
N PRO A 263 -10.43 -15.01 4.75
CA PRO A 263 -10.96 -13.64 4.71
C PRO A 263 -12.49 -13.52 4.88
N SER A 264 -13.24 -14.59 4.64
CA SER A 264 -14.69 -14.66 4.83
C SER A 264 -15.11 -14.76 6.29
N VAL A 265 -14.21 -15.20 7.19
CA VAL A 265 -14.50 -15.34 8.61
C VAL A 265 -14.25 -14.00 9.31
N VAL A 266 -15.27 -13.49 10.01
CA VAL A 266 -15.15 -12.29 10.82
C VAL A 266 -14.31 -12.59 12.06
N THR A 267 -13.14 -11.96 12.17
CA THR A 267 -12.22 -12.15 13.29
C THR A 267 -11.37 -10.91 13.55
N ALA A 268 -10.98 -10.70 14.80
CA ALA A 268 -9.96 -9.72 15.19
C ALA A 268 -8.53 -10.25 14.97
N ASP A 269 -8.38 -11.57 14.83
CA ASP A 269 -7.10 -12.26 14.65
C ASP A 269 -6.77 -12.46 13.17
N CYS A 270 -6.78 -11.37 12.40
CA CYS A 270 -6.41 -11.38 10.99
C CYS A 270 -5.45 -10.24 10.62
N SER A 271 -4.70 -10.48 9.54
CA SER A 271 -3.72 -9.55 9.00
C SER A 271 -4.27 -8.15 8.71
N TRP A 272 -5.50 -8.04 8.20
CA TRP A 272 -6.16 -6.76 7.93
C TRP A 272 -6.49 -5.97 9.21
N ASN A 273 -6.87 -6.64 10.30
CA ASN A 273 -7.12 -5.98 11.58
C ASN A 273 -5.82 -5.43 12.20
N TRP A 274 -4.74 -6.23 12.16
CA TRP A 274 -3.41 -5.78 12.61
C TRP A 274 -2.88 -4.62 11.77
N LEU A 275 -3.08 -4.66 10.45
CA LEU A 275 -2.77 -3.54 9.57
C LEU A 275 -3.54 -2.27 9.99
N GLY A 276 -4.84 -2.39 10.27
CA GLY A 276 -5.64 -1.26 10.75
C GLY A 276 -5.16 -0.69 12.10
N LEU A 277 -4.75 -1.55 13.04
CA LEU A 277 -4.14 -1.13 14.31
C LEU A 277 -2.82 -0.39 14.08
N ALA A 278 -1.93 -0.95 13.24
CA ALA A 278 -0.65 -0.33 12.90
C ALA A 278 -0.86 1.04 12.23
N THR A 279 -1.77 1.14 11.27
CA THR A 279 -2.07 2.41 10.58
C THR A 279 -2.63 3.46 11.53
N ARG A 280 -3.55 3.11 12.44
CA ARG A 280 -4.07 4.05 13.45
C ARG A 280 -2.98 4.52 14.41
N LEU A 281 -2.04 3.65 14.79
CA LEU A 281 -0.91 4.04 15.63
C LEU A 281 0.05 4.97 14.86
N ALA A 282 0.37 4.65 13.61
CA ALA A 282 1.18 5.52 12.75
C ALA A 282 0.54 6.91 12.55
N PHE A 283 -0.79 6.98 12.45
CA PHE A 283 -1.53 8.26 12.41
C PHE A 283 -1.44 9.03 13.71
N GLN A 284 -1.60 8.36 14.86
CA GLN A 284 -1.40 8.99 16.17
C GLN A 284 0.03 9.52 16.35
N MET A 285 1.02 8.85 15.77
CA MET A 285 2.42 9.32 15.75
C MET A 285 2.68 10.41 14.68
N GLY A 286 1.69 10.81 13.89
CA GLY A 286 1.85 11.82 12.84
C GLY A 286 2.69 11.38 11.64
N LEU A 287 2.95 10.08 11.49
CA LEU A 287 3.90 9.56 10.49
C LEU A 287 3.38 9.64 9.05
N HIS A 288 2.10 9.98 8.84
CA HIS A 288 1.50 10.27 7.54
C HIS A 288 1.84 11.66 7.00
N ARG A 289 2.54 12.49 7.81
CA ARG A 289 2.94 13.85 7.47
C ARG A 289 4.45 13.96 7.28
N GLU A 290 4.86 14.51 6.14
CA GLU A 290 6.27 14.72 5.81
C GLU A 290 6.96 15.66 6.81
N SER A 291 6.23 16.67 7.30
CA SER A 291 6.73 17.65 8.28
C SER A 291 7.16 17.02 9.61
N THR A 292 6.63 15.84 9.96
CA THR A 292 6.98 15.09 11.17
C THR A 292 8.43 14.60 11.12
N TYR A 293 8.92 14.18 9.95
CA TYR A 293 10.21 13.50 9.81
C TYR A 293 11.41 14.39 10.12
N SER A 294 11.32 15.69 9.81
CA SER A 294 12.38 16.66 10.11
C SER A 294 12.74 16.79 11.59
N LYS A 295 11.86 16.33 12.48
CA LYS A 295 11.99 16.45 13.94
C LYS A 295 12.37 15.13 14.62
N ARG A 296 12.30 14.00 13.89
CA ARG A 296 12.51 12.68 14.47
C ARG A 296 13.99 12.29 14.49
N PRO A 297 14.44 11.55 15.51
CA PRO A 297 15.80 11.02 15.56
C PRO A 297 16.03 9.89 14.53
N VAL A 298 15.00 9.10 14.21
CA VAL A 298 15.09 7.96 13.28
C VAL A 298 14.04 8.07 12.16
N PRO A 299 14.16 9.05 11.25
CA PRO A 299 13.14 9.33 10.23
C PRO A 299 13.06 8.21 9.17
N CYS A 300 14.19 7.61 8.80
CA CYS A 300 14.27 6.61 7.74
C CYS A 300 13.45 5.35 8.06
N SER A 301 13.61 4.77 9.26
CA SER A 301 12.85 3.58 9.67
C SER A 301 11.34 3.83 9.71
N ALA A 302 10.91 5.00 10.19
CA ALA A 302 9.49 5.37 10.22
C ALA A 302 8.90 5.46 8.80
N ARG A 303 9.67 5.98 7.83
CA ARG A 303 9.23 6.12 6.44
C ARG A 303 9.02 4.75 5.79
N ARG A 304 9.99 3.84 5.99
CA ARG A 304 9.88 2.45 5.51
C ARG A 304 8.63 1.76 6.05
N ILE A 305 8.35 1.94 7.34
CA ILE A 305 7.16 1.38 7.99
C ILE A 305 5.88 1.89 7.32
N VAL A 306 5.74 3.21 7.16
CA VAL A 306 4.52 3.78 6.59
C VAL A 306 4.30 3.37 5.13
N TRP A 307 5.37 3.29 4.33
CA TRP A 307 5.27 2.78 2.96
C TRP A 307 4.95 1.30 2.88
N PHE A 308 5.40 0.49 3.86
CA PHE A 308 4.94 -0.88 4.00
C PHE A 308 3.43 -0.94 4.30
N LEU A 309 2.93 -0.13 5.24
CA LEU A 309 1.50 -0.05 5.55
C LEU A 309 0.67 0.38 4.33
N TYR A 310 1.16 1.37 3.57
CA TYR A 310 0.54 1.81 2.32
C TYR A 310 0.45 0.67 1.32
N ALA A 311 1.58 0.03 1.00
CA ALA A 311 1.64 -1.08 0.05
C ALA A 311 0.67 -2.22 0.45
N GLN A 312 0.64 -2.57 1.74
CA GLN A 312 -0.19 -3.65 2.26
C GLN A 312 -1.69 -3.31 2.24
N ASP A 313 -2.06 -2.06 2.51
CA ASP A 313 -3.44 -1.55 2.38
C ASP A 313 -3.96 -1.70 0.95
N LYS A 314 -3.19 -1.21 -0.04
CA LYS A 314 -3.57 -1.29 -1.46
C LYS A 314 -3.69 -2.72 -1.94
N LEU A 315 -2.80 -3.58 -1.48
CA LEU A 315 -2.84 -4.99 -1.83
C LEU A 315 -4.09 -5.68 -1.25
N TYR A 316 -4.49 -5.38 -0.01
CA TYR A 316 -5.72 -5.96 0.54
C TYR A 316 -7.00 -5.39 -0.07
N SER A 317 -7.01 -4.12 -0.47
CA SER A 317 -8.11 -3.58 -1.25
C SER A 317 -8.24 -4.26 -2.61
N ALA A 318 -7.13 -4.49 -3.32
CA ALA A 318 -7.12 -5.23 -4.58
C ALA A 318 -7.54 -6.70 -4.40
N CYS A 319 -7.03 -7.34 -3.36
CA CYS A 319 -7.16 -8.78 -3.14
C CYS A 319 -8.55 -9.18 -2.63
N PHE A 320 -9.12 -8.38 -1.72
CA PHE A 320 -10.32 -8.76 -0.97
C PHE A 320 -11.46 -7.75 -1.09
N GLY A 321 -11.31 -6.70 -1.91
CA GLY A 321 -12.30 -5.62 -2.02
C GLY A 321 -12.49 -4.82 -0.73
N ARG A 322 -11.52 -4.87 0.21
CA ARG A 322 -11.60 -4.13 1.47
C ARG A 322 -11.51 -2.63 1.21
N PRO A 323 -12.27 -1.79 1.93
CA PRO A 323 -12.11 -0.34 1.86
C PRO A 323 -10.67 0.07 2.18
N GLN A 324 -10.14 1.04 1.43
CA GLN A 324 -8.80 1.57 1.66
C GLN A 324 -8.74 2.33 2.99
N ILE A 325 -7.76 2.00 3.82
CA ILE A 325 -7.50 2.68 5.10
C ILE A 325 -6.70 3.98 4.86
N LEU A 326 -5.68 3.91 4.01
CA LEU A 326 -4.78 5.04 3.73
C LEU A 326 -5.23 5.80 2.49
N LYS A 327 -6.00 6.88 2.67
CA LYS A 327 -6.40 7.72 1.54
C LYS A 327 -5.27 8.64 1.11
N THR A 328 -5.10 8.83 -0.19
CA THR A 328 -4.07 9.72 -0.76
C THR A 328 -4.23 11.17 -0.29
N GLU A 329 -5.45 11.62 0.03
CA GLU A 329 -5.72 12.99 0.52
C GLU A 329 -5.18 13.26 1.93
N ASP A 330 -5.07 12.21 2.75
CA ASP A 330 -4.60 12.28 4.13
C ASP A 330 -3.10 11.93 4.27
N PHE A 331 -2.40 11.79 3.13
CA PHE A 331 -1.06 11.21 3.06
C PHE A 331 -0.16 12.05 2.16
N ASP A 332 0.81 12.76 2.73
CA ASP A 332 1.70 13.68 1.97
C ASP A 332 3.17 13.26 1.95
N LEU A 333 3.46 12.00 2.28
CA LEU A 333 4.83 11.49 2.33
C LEU A 333 5.47 11.39 0.96
N HIS A 334 6.76 11.71 0.90
CA HIS A 334 7.58 11.38 -0.27
C HIS A 334 7.81 9.86 -0.38
N PRO A 335 7.91 9.33 -1.61
CA PRO A 335 8.28 7.92 -1.85
C PRO A 335 9.54 7.50 -1.09
N PRO A 336 9.64 6.21 -0.70
CA PRO A 336 10.86 5.73 -0.07
C PRO A 336 11.99 5.72 -1.08
N SER A 337 13.20 5.87 -0.58
CA SER A 337 14.42 5.92 -1.37
C SER A 337 15.46 4.98 -0.79
N ILE A 338 16.52 4.70 -1.55
CA ILE A 338 17.62 3.84 -1.09
C ILE A 338 18.33 4.47 0.13
N THR A 339 18.32 5.80 0.25
CA THR A 339 18.92 6.51 1.40
C THR A 339 18.12 6.33 2.69
N ASP A 340 16.91 5.77 2.64
CA ASP A 340 16.15 5.38 3.83
C ASP A 340 16.66 4.07 4.44
N PHE A 341 17.73 3.47 3.93
CA PHE A 341 18.29 2.18 4.35
C PHE A 341 19.79 2.28 4.64
N GLU A 342 20.33 1.31 5.37
CA GLU A 342 21.79 1.19 5.54
C GLU A 342 22.43 0.75 4.21
N GLU A 343 23.66 1.21 3.94
CA GLU A 343 24.37 0.92 2.67
C GLU A 343 24.54 -0.58 2.41
N SER A 344 24.75 -1.36 3.47
CA SER A 344 24.84 -2.82 3.44
C SER A 344 23.54 -3.50 2.97
N GLU A 345 22.41 -2.80 2.99
CA GLU A 345 21.08 -3.28 2.64
C GLU A 345 20.60 -2.75 1.27
N SER A 346 21.48 -2.11 0.50
CA SER A 346 21.12 -1.40 -0.74
C SER A 346 20.37 -2.25 -1.77
N GLY A 347 20.67 -3.56 -1.86
CA GLY A 347 19.94 -4.48 -2.75
C GLY A 347 18.48 -4.68 -2.32
N GLN A 348 18.24 -4.96 -1.04
CA GLN A 348 16.88 -5.12 -0.50
C GLN A 348 16.10 -3.80 -0.50
N ALA A 349 16.80 -2.67 -0.31
CA ALA A 349 16.23 -1.34 -0.44
C ALA A 349 15.68 -1.08 -1.85
N ARG A 350 16.45 -1.42 -2.90
CA ARG A 350 16.02 -1.27 -4.30
C ARG A 350 14.74 -2.07 -4.58
N LEU A 351 14.67 -3.31 -4.11
CA LEU A 351 13.50 -4.16 -4.29
C LEU A 351 12.27 -3.60 -3.58
N PHE A 352 12.42 -3.09 -2.35
CA PHE A 352 11.33 -2.45 -1.63
C PHE A 352 10.81 -1.21 -2.39
N VAL A 353 11.68 -0.35 -2.89
CA VAL A 353 11.31 0.84 -3.67
C VAL A 353 10.56 0.46 -4.95
N LEU A 354 11.05 -0.54 -5.69
CA LEU A 354 10.36 -1.05 -6.88
C LEU A 354 8.96 -1.58 -6.53
N TYR A 355 8.86 -2.34 -5.45
CA TYR A 355 7.59 -2.88 -4.96
C TYR A 355 6.61 -1.78 -4.56
N THR A 356 7.04 -0.75 -3.81
CA THR A 356 6.17 0.36 -3.41
C THR A 356 5.69 1.20 -4.59
N ASN A 357 6.55 1.41 -5.60
CA ASN A 357 6.18 2.10 -6.83
C ASN A 357 5.09 1.33 -7.58
N LEU A 358 5.25 0.00 -7.68
CA LEU A 358 4.25 -0.86 -8.30
C LEU A 358 2.91 -0.85 -7.54
N MET A 359 2.93 -0.92 -6.20
CA MET A 359 1.71 -0.84 -5.39
C MET A 359 1.01 0.53 -5.52
N THR A 360 1.75 1.60 -5.79
CA THR A 360 1.17 2.93 -6.10
C THR A 360 0.46 2.93 -7.45
N ILE A 361 0.99 2.20 -8.45
CA ILE A 361 0.31 2.00 -9.74
C ILE A 361 -0.94 1.14 -9.57
N LEU A 362 -0.85 0.03 -8.83
CA LEU A 362 -1.99 -0.81 -8.47
C LEU A 362 -3.10 0.01 -7.78
N ALA A 363 -2.74 0.89 -6.85
CA ALA A 363 -3.70 1.74 -6.15
C ALA A 363 -4.58 2.59 -7.07
N ARG A 364 -4.05 3.02 -8.21
CA ARG A 364 -4.77 3.82 -9.22
C ARG A 364 -5.76 3.01 -10.04
N MET A 365 -5.59 1.69 -10.11
CA MET A 365 -6.56 0.79 -10.75
C MET A 365 -7.80 0.58 -9.87
N LEU A 366 -7.65 0.75 -8.55
CA LEU A 366 -8.70 0.44 -7.59
C LEU A 366 -9.72 1.58 -7.50
N PRO A 367 -11.04 1.26 -7.46
CA PRO A 367 -12.06 2.28 -7.28
C PRO A 367 -11.93 2.93 -5.90
N LEU A 368 -11.92 4.26 -5.86
CA LEU A 368 -11.90 5.03 -4.59
C LEU A 368 -13.26 5.03 -3.88
N SER A 369 -14.34 4.71 -4.59
CA SER A 369 -15.72 4.60 -4.10
C SER A 369 -16.55 3.79 -5.12
N HIS A 370 -17.58 3.06 -4.67
CA HIS A 370 -18.56 2.40 -5.56
C HIS A 370 -19.22 3.36 -6.56
N GLN A 371 -19.19 4.68 -6.31
CA GLN A 371 -19.79 5.70 -7.16
C GLN A 371 -18.84 6.28 -8.24
N ASN A 372 -17.53 6.00 -8.18
CA ASN A 372 -16.52 6.48 -9.15
C ASN A 372 -16.18 5.40 -10.21
N LEU A 373 -17.21 4.91 -10.91
CA LEU A 373 -17.09 3.80 -11.89
C LEU A 373 -16.64 4.25 -13.31
N ALA A 374 -16.37 5.53 -13.52
CA ALA A 374 -16.01 6.06 -14.83
C ALA A 374 -14.58 6.59 -14.84
N ASN A 375 -13.60 5.69 -14.79
CA ASN A 375 -12.26 6.04 -15.26
C ASN A 375 -12.36 6.46 -16.73
N THR A 376 -11.74 7.57 -17.07
CA THR A 376 -11.65 8.05 -18.45
C THR A 376 -10.67 7.19 -19.25
N PRO A 377 -10.85 7.03 -20.58
CA PRO A 377 -9.87 6.37 -21.45
C PRO A 377 -8.44 6.91 -21.24
N GLU A 378 -8.31 8.22 -21.03
CA GLU A 378 -7.04 8.90 -20.79
C GLU A 378 -6.38 8.45 -19.48
N GLU A 379 -7.15 8.32 -18.40
CA GLU A 379 -6.64 7.80 -17.11
C GLU A 379 -6.21 6.34 -17.23
N VAL A 380 -6.97 5.52 -17.96
CA VAL A 380 -6.64 4.10 -18.21
C VAL A 380 -5.33 3.96 -18.98
N LEU A 381 -5.15 4.75 -20.04
CA LEU A 381 -3.90 4.79 -20.80
C LEU A 381 -2.73 5.34 -19.97
N ALA A 382 -2.98 6.30 -19.09
CA ALA A 382 -1.96 6.82 -18.18
C ALA A 382 -1.48 5.75 -17.19
N ILE A 383 -2.39 4.93 -16.63
CA ILE A 383 -2.03 3.81 -15.75
C ILE A 383 -1.20 2.78 -16.52
N LEU A 384 -1.62 2.41 -17.74
CA LEU A 384 -0.88 1.51 -18.61
C LEU A 384 0.54 2.04 -18.89
N SER A 385 0.65 3.32 -19.24
CA SER A 385 1.94 3.98 -19.48
C SER A 385 2.85 3.94 -18.26
N ASP A 386 2.30 4.09 -17.05
CA ASP A 386 3.11 4.06 -15.84
C ASP A 386 3.59 2.64 -15.49
N MET A 387 2.83 1.60 -15.85
CA MET A 387 3.31 0.21 -15.77
C MET A 387 4.47 -0.06 -16.74
N GLN A 388 4.40 0.48 -17.96
CA GLN A 388 5.48 0.37 -18.96
C GLN A 388 6.73 1.11 -18.48
N LYS A 389 6.58 2.33 -17.97
CA LYS A 389 7.68 3.10 -17.38
C LYS A 389 8.28 2.37 -16.18
N TRP A 390 7.46 1.76 -15.33
CA TRP A 390 7.96 0.98 -14.20
C TRP A 390 8.84 -0.17 -14.69
N ALA A 391 8.38 -0.92 -15.69
CA ALA A 391 9.12 -2.03 -16.28
C ALA A 391 10.42 -1.56 -16.98
N GLY A 392 10.39 -0.42 -17.67
CA GLY A 392 11.57 0.19 -18.30
C GLY A 392 12.57 0.81 -17.32
N ASN A 393 12.15 1.12 -16.09
CA ASN A 393 13.00 1.71 -15.05
C ASN A 393 13.58 0.65 -14.09
N ILE A 394 13.43 -0.65 -14.39
CA ILE A 394 14.10 -1.71 -13.63
C ILE A 394 15.63 -1.50 -13.76
N PRO A 395 16.36 -1.38 -12.63
CA PRO A 395 17.81 -1.24 -12.63
C PRO A 395 18.52 -2.38 -13.39
N SER A 396 19.60 -2.05 -14.10
CA SER A 396 20.32 -3.04 -14.95
C SER A 396 20.99 -4.17 -14.17
N ASP A 397 21.26 -3.99 -12.88
CA ASP A 397 21.74 -5.03 -11.97
C ASP A 397 20.65 -6.04 -11.59
N LEU A 398 19.38 -5.67 -11.71
CA LEU A 398 18.23 -6.54 -11.46
C LEU A 398 17.74 -7.15 -12.79
N ARG A 399 18.37 -8.27 -13.15
CA ARG A 399 18.05 -9.01 -14.39
C ARG A 399 17.81 -10.48 -14.09
N ILE A 400 16.83 -11.05 -14.78
CA ILE A 400 16.54 -12.49 -14.72
C ILE A 400 17.21 -13.28 -15.86
N PHE A 401 17.91 -12.59 -16.77
CA PHE A 401 18.73 -13.21 -17.80
C PHE A 401 20.12 -12.58 -17.79
N ASP A 402 21.15 -13.39 -17.99
CA ASP A 402 22.49 -12.89 -18.25
C ASP A 402 22.66 -12.47 -19.72
N ASP A 403 23.85 -11.97 -20.04
CA ASP A 403 24.18 -11.50 -21.40
C ASP A 403 24.21 -12.63 -22.44
N GLN A 404 24.22 -13.90 -21.99
CA GLN A 404 24.18 -15.09 -22.83
C GLN A 404 22.76 -15.65 -22.99
N GLY A 405 21.75 -15.03 -22.33
CA GLY A 405 20.37 -15.48 -22.34
C GLY A 405 20.08 -16.62 -21.37
N VAL A 406 20.98 -16.90 -20.43
CA VAL A 406 20.78 -17.90 -19.36
C VAL A 406 19.99 -17.28 -18.22
N LEU A 407 19.03 -18.04 -17.67
CA LEU A 407 18.19 -17.58 -16.58
C LEU A 407 19.00 -17.42 -15.28
N ILE A 408 18.94 -16.24 -14.67
CA ILE A 408 19.53 -15.93 -13.36
C ILE A 408 18.44 -16.03 -12.31
N TYR A 409 18.62 -16.96 -11.37
CA TYR A 409 17.69 -17.11 -10.26
C TYR A 409 17.97 -16.10 -9.16
N GLN A 410 17.01 -15.20 -8.92
CA GLN A 410 17.01 -14.28 -7.79
C GLN A 410 15.60 -14.19 -7.19
N ARG A 411 15.40 -14.91 -6.09
CA ARG A 411 14.07 -15.13 -5.50
C ARG A 411 13.34 -13.85 -5.09
N ASP A 412 14.02 -12.94 -4.42
CA ASP A 412 13.44 -11.68 -3.96
C ASP A 412 13.04 -10.76 -5.13
N PHE A 413 13.80 -10.79 -6.23
CA PHE A 413 13.40 -10.11 -7.47
C PHE A 413 12.25 -10.83 -8.19
N TYR A 414 12.22 -12.16 -8.19
CA TYR A 414 11.09 -12.94 -8.72
C TYR A 414 9.77 -12.56 -8.03
N GLU A 415 9.77 -12.35 -6.71
CA GLU A 415 8.59 -11.86 -5.97
C GLU A 415 8.10 -10.50 -6.52
N VAL A 416 9.01 -9.56 -6.83
CA VAL A 416 8.65 -8.26 -7.41
C VAL A 416 8.05 -8.42 -8.81
N LEU A 417 8.64 -9.29 -9.65
CA LEU A 417 8.13 -9.57 -10.99
C LEU A 417 6.77 -10.26 -11.00
N ILE A 418 6.54 -11.18 -10.06
CA ILE A 418 5.22 -11.81 -9.86
C ILE A 418 4.16 -10.75 -9.61
N TRP A 419 4.45 -9.74 -8.78
CA TRP A 419 3.53 -8.63 -8.55
C TRP A 419 3.31 -7.79 -9.79
N HIS A 420 4.33 -7.56 -10.62
CA HIS A 420 4.19 -6.83 -11.88
C HIS A 420 3.21 -7.53 -12.83
N PHE A 421 3.41 -8.83 -13.05
CA PHE A 421 2.49 -9.62 -13.88
C PHE A 421 1.10 -9.73 -13.26
N THR A 422 1.00 -9.79 -11.93
CA THR A 422 -0.29 -9.75 -11.23
C THR A 422 -1.00 -8.42 -11.51
N CYS A 423 -0.28 -7.28 -11.49
CA CYS A 423 -0.83 -5.97 -11.84
C CYS A 423 -1.28 -5.90 -13.31
N ILE A 424 -0.60 -6.56 -14.24
CA ILE A 424 -1.04 -6.68 -15.65
C ILE A 424 -2.39 -7.38 -15.74
N ILE A 425 -2.53 -8.55 -15.11
CA ILE A 425 -3.79 -9.31 -15.14
C ILE A 425 -4.90 -8.50 -14.45
N THR A 426 -4.63 -7.88 -13.30
CA THR A 426 -5.59 -7.04 -12.58
C THR A 426 -6.01 -5.81 -13.40
N PHE A 427 -5.06 -5.15 -14.09
CA PHE A 427 -5.35 -4.01 -14.96
C PHE A 427 -6.35 -4.39 -16.06
N PHE A 428 -6.08 -5.47 -16.80
CA PHE A 428 -6.97 -5.93 -17.87
C PHE A 428 -8.27 -6.53 -17.34
N HIS A 429 -8.29 -7.03 -16.10
CA HIS A 429 -9.54 -7.43 -15.46
C HIS A 429 -10.44 -6.23 -15.16
N ILE A 430 -9.89 -5.12 -14.65
CA ILE A 430 -10.68 -3.94 -14.23
C ILE A 430 -10.97 -2.99 -15.40
N HIS A 431 -10.01 -2.81 -16.32
CA HIS A 431 -10.07 -1.84 -17.41
C HIS A 431 -10.13 -2.47 -18.80
N GLY A 432 -10.25 -3.81 -18.88
CA GLY A 432 -10.29 -4.53 -20.16
C GLY A 432 -11.38 -4.08 -21.12
N ARG A 433 -12.50 -3.55 -20.60
CA ARG A 433 -13.62 -3.01 -21.40
C ARG A 433 -13.24 -1.91 -22.41
N PHE A 434 -12.09 -1.26 -22.20
CA PHE A 434 -11.59 -0.21 -23.08
C PHE A 434 -10.76 -0.74 -24.26
N PHE A 435 -10.35 -2.01 -24.22
CA PHE A 435 -9.45 -2.62 -25.19
C PHE A 435 -10.12 -3.80 -25.89
N HIS A 436 -9.58 -4.20 -27.03
CA HIS A 436 -10.11 -5.34 -27.77
C HIS A 436 -9.96 -6.63 -26.93
N PRO A 437 -11.03 -7.43 -26.71
CA PRO A 437 -10.98 -8.63 -25.87
C PRO A 437 -9.90 -9.64 -26.27
N SER A 438 -9.61 -9.75 -27.57
CA SER A 438 -8.49 -10.55 -28.10
C SER A 438 -7.12 -10.19 -27.53
N ALA A 439 -6.85 -8.89 -27.45
CA ALA A 439 -5.58 -8.40 -26.92
C ALA A 439 -5.52 -8.59 -25.40
N THR A 440 -6.59 -8.27 -24.67
CA THR A 440 -6.61 -8.34 -23.20
C THR A 440 -6.43 -9.76 -22.69
N SER A 441 -7.10 -10.74 -23.30
CA SER A 441 -6.97 -12.15 -22.92
C SER A 441 -5.56 -12.68 -23.20
N THR A 442 -5.00 -12.33 -24.37
CA THR A 442 -3.67 -12.78 -24.78
C THR A 442 -2.60 -12.23 -23.84
N ILE A 443 -2.65 -10.92 -23.55
CA ILE A 443 -1.71 -10.28 -22.63
C ILE A 443 -1.81 -10.87 -21.22
N SER A 444 -3.04 -11.08 -20.72
CA SER A 444 -3.28 -11.67 -19.40
C SER A 444 -2.79 -13.12 -19.32
N LEU A 445 -2.92 -13.88 -20.41
CA LEU A 445 -2.44 -15.25 -20.51
C LEU A 445 -0.92 -15.34 -20.53
N VAL A 446 -0.24 -14.44 -21.23
CA VAL A 446 1.23 -14.35 -21.21
C VAL A 446 1.74 -13.97 -19.82
N ALA A 447 1.12 -12.97 -19.18
CA ALA A 447 1.45 -12.59 -17.81
C ALA A 447 1.23 -13.75 -16.82
N SER A 448 0.12 -14.48 -16.94
CA SER A 448 -0.16 -15.67 -16.14
C SER A 448 0.93 -16.73 -16.32
N SER A 449 1.29 -17.06 -17.57
CA SER A 449 2.33 -18.04 -17.84
C SER A 449 3.69 -17.61 -17.28
N CYS A 450 4.05 -16.32 -17.34
CA CYS A 450 5.24 -15.80 -16.66
C CYS A 450 5.20 -16.06 -15.15
N ILE A 451 4.06 -15.78 -14.49
CA ILE A 451 3.87 -16.06 -13.05
C ILE A 451 4.07 -17.55 -12.75
N VAL A 452 3.49 -18.44 -13.57
CA VAL A 452 3.65 -19.90 -13.38
C VAL A 452 5.12 -20.29 -13.42
N ARG A 453 5.89 -19.80 -14.39
CA ARG A 453 7.32 -20.15 -14.51
C ARG A 453 8.15 -19.64 -13.35
N LEU A 454 7.87 -18.43 -12.87
CA LEU A 454 8.57 -17.89 -11.70
C LEU A 454 8.25 -18.71 -10.44
N TYR A 455 6.99 -19.06 -10.18
CA TYR A 455 6.64 -19.90 -9.04
C TYR A 455 7.21 -21.32 -9.17
N GLN A 456 7.23 -21.88 -10.37
CA GLN A 456 7.79 -23.21 -10.63
C GLN A 456 9.29 -23.27 -10.32
N GLU A 457 10.06 -22.27 -10.77
CA GLU A 457 11.49 -22.18 -10.44
C GLU A 457 11.75 -22.03 -8.94
N MET A 458 10.86 -21.32 -8.22
CA MET A 458 10.91 -21.22 -6.77
C MET A 458 10.55 -22.54 -6.08
N ASP A 459 9.58 -23.28 -6.62
CA ASP A 459 9.17 -24.60 -6.12
C ASP A 459 10.30 -25.62 -6.24
N TYR A 460 10.99 -25.67 -7.39
CA TYR A 460 12.18 -26.52 -7.59
C TYR A 460 13.32 -26.27 -6.61
N ARG A 461 13.32 -25.13 -5.91
CA ARG A 461 14.35 -24.73 -4.93
C ARG A 461 13.81 -24.70 -3.49
N ASP A 462 12.60 -25.21 -3.27
CA ASP A 462 11.86 -25.15 -2.00
C ASP A 462 11.62 -23.72 -1.48
N ASP A 463 11.82 -22.70 -2.31
CA ASP A 463 11.78 -21.29 -1.93
C ASP A 463 10.34 -20.76 -1.80
N ILE A 464 9.34 -21.52 -2.30
CA ILE A 464 7.92 -21.24 -2.04
C ILE A 464 7.59 -21.19 -0.55
N ASN A 465 8.39 -21.85 0.30
CA ASN A 465 8.23 -21.86 1.74
C ASN A 465 8.48 -20.49 2.39
N TYR A 466 9.19 -19.59 1.73
CA TYR A 466 9.50 -18.25 2.24
C TYR A 466 8.48 -17.18 1.81
N LEU A 467 7.59 -17.52 0.88
CA LEU A 467 6.55 -16.62 0.39
C LEU A 467 5.43 -16.43 1.40
N MET A 468 4.99 -15.20 1.58
CA MET A 468 3.85 -14.85 2.45
C MET A 468 2.50 -15.29 1.86
N ALA A 469 1.47 -15.40 2.73
CA ALA A 469 0.12 -15.86 2.40
C ALA A 469 -0.52 -15.16 1.19
N ILE A 470 -0.20 -13.88 0.99
CA ILE A 470 -0.77 -13.06 -0.08
C ILE A 470 -0.35 -13.52 -1.48
N ASN A 471 0.74 -14.30 -1.62
CA ASN A 471 1.09 -14.94 -2.89
C ASN A 471 0.04 -15.96 -3.34
N ASN A 472 -0.74 -16.54 -2.42
CA ASN A 472 -1.87 -17.42 -2.75
C ASN A 472 -2.89 -16.71 -3.65
N TRP A 473 -3.12 -15.41 -3.41
CA TRP A 473 -3.99 -14.60 -4.25
C TRP A 473 -3.38 -14.35 -5.64
N SER A 474 -2.08 -14.05 -5.72
CA SER A 474 -1.41 -13.91 -7.01
C SER A 474 -1.49 -15.19 -7.86
N MET A 475 -1.32 -16.38 -7.24
CA MET A 475 -1.55 -17.66 -7.92
C MET A 475 -3.00 -17.86 -8.36
N MET A 476 -3.98 -17.43 -7.56
CA MET A 476 -5.39 -17.42 -7.97
C MET A 476 -5.62 -16.52 -9.18
N VAL A 477 -5.09 -15.28 -9.16
CA VAL A 477 -5.17 -14.32 -10.29
C VAL A 477 -4.54 -14.92 -11.54
N ALA A 478 -3.37 -15.56 -11.43
CA ALA A 478 -2.72 -16.24 -12.54
C ALA A 478 -3.50 -17.45 -13.06
N SER A 479 -4.30 -18.12 -12.21
CA SER A 479 -5.12 -19.27 -12.63
C SER A 479 -6.29 -18.85 -13.52
N LEU A 480 -6.80 -17.62 -13.40
CA LEU A 480 -7.98 -17.17 -14.14
C LEU A 480 -7.75 -17.11 -15.67
N PRO A 481 -6.68 -16.47 -16.20
CA PRO A 481 -6.40 -16.52 -17.63
C PRO A 481 -6.17 -17.94 -18.18
N GLN A 482 -5.61 -18.85 -17.37
CA GLN A 482 -5.40 -20.25 -17.78
C GLN A 482 -6.73 -20.99 -17.93
N LEU A 483 -7.58 -20.94 -16.90
CA LEU A 483 -8.91 -21.53 -16.91
C LEU A 483 -9.76 -20.97 -18.06
N TYR A 484 -9.67 -19.66 -18.30
CA TYR A 484 -10.32 -19.01 -19.43
C TYR A 484 -9.85 -19.58 -20.77
N ASN A 485 -8.53 -19.62 -20.98
CA ASN A 485 -7.93 -20.16 -22.20
C ASN A 485 -8.30 -21.62 -22.44
N ILE A 486 -8.35 -22.42 -21.38
CA ILE A 486 -8.78 -23.82 -21.41
C ILE A 486 -10.25 -23.92 -21.84
N ARG A 487 -11.15 -23.17 -21.21
CA ARG A 487 -12.59 -23.21 -21.49
C ARG A 487 -12.90 -22.89 -22.95
N GLU A 488 -12.31 -21.84 -23.49
CA GLU A 488 -12.54 -21.40 -24.87
C GLU A 488 -12.00 -22.40 -25.90
N ASN A 489 -10.81 -22.96 -25.64
CA ASN A 489 -10.18 -23.90 -26.57
C ASN A 489 -10.62 -25.36 -26.37
N TYR A 490 -11.48 -25.64 -25.38
CA TYR A 490 -11.93 -27.00 -25.07
C TYR A 490 -12.62 -27.65 -26.26
N LYS A 491 -13.51 -26.92 -26.95
CA LYS A 491 -14.28 -27.45 -28.10
C LYS A 491 -13.44 -27.63 -29.36
N THR A 492 -12.51 -26.71 -29.62
CA THR A 492 -11.62 -26.77 -30.79
C THR A 492 -10.52 -27.81 -30.63
N ARG A 493 -10.08 -28.09 -29.40
CA ARG A 493 -8.97 -29.02 -29.09
C ARG A 493 -9.39 -30.34 -28.48
N ALA A 494 -10.68 -30.66 -28.36
CA ALA A 494 -11.13 -31.96 -27.83
C ALA A 494 -10.49 -33.16 -28.55
N ARG A 495 -10.22 -33.03 -29.86
CA ARG A 495 -9.49 -34.04 -30.67
C ARG A 495 -7.96 -34.03 -30.49
N ASP A 496 -7.39 -32.90 -30.08
CA ASP A 496 -5.94 -32.73 -29.87
C ASP A 496 -5.52 -33.08 -28.43
N ILE A 497 -6.45 -32.98 -27.48
CA ILE A 497 -6.28 -33.43 -26.09
C ILE A 497 -6.19 -34.97 -26.04
N GLU A 498 -6.96 -35.69 -26.88
CA GLU A 498 -6.85 -37.14 -27.04
C GLU A 498 -5.52 -37.60 -27.67
N SER A 499 -4.82 -36.71 -28.40
CA SER A 499 -3.53 -36.98 -29.05
C SER A 499 -2.31 -36.39 -28.32
N GLY A 500 -2.52 -35.67 -27.21
CA GLY A 500 -1.47 -35.11 -26.35
C GLY A 500 -0.76 -33.85 -26.88
N ALA A 501 -1.30 -33.18 -27.90
CA ALA A 501 -0.57 -32.18 -28.68
C ALA A 501 -0.56 -30.74 -28.10
N ASP A 502 -1.37 -30.40 -27.09
CA ASP A 502 -1.36 -29.07 -26.45
C ASP A 502 -1.76 -29.13 -24.96
N ALA A 503 -0.93 -29.83 -24.17
CA ALA A 503 -1.12 -30.02 -22.72
C ALA A 503 -0.70 -28.81 -21.87
N LEU A 504 0.01 -27.84 -22.45
CA LEU A 504 0.67 -26.76 -21.72
C LEU A 504 -0.26 -25.93 -20.81
N PRO A 505 -1.50 -25.55 -21.20
CA PRO A 505 -2.39 -24.81 -20.29
C PRO A 505 -2.81 -25.61 -19.06
N TRP A 506 -3.01 -26.91 -19.23
CA TRP A 506 -3.35 -27.81 -18.13
C TRP A 506 -2.15 -28.03 -17.21
N GLU A 507 -0.97 -28.24 -17.77
CA GLU A 507 0.29 -28.35 -17.02
C GLU A 507 0.57 -27.08 -16.20
N GLU A 508 0.38 -25.90 -16.79
CA GLU A 508 0.57 -24.62 -16.11
C GLU A 508 -0.39 -24.42 -14.94
N LEU A 509 -1.66 -24.80 -15.13
CA LEU A 509 -2.65 -24.75 -14.07
C LEU A 509 -2.34 -25.76 -12.95
N ASP A 510 -1.88 -26.95 -13.31
CA ASP A 510 -1.56 -28.02 -12.37
C ASP A 510 -0.33 -27.66 -11.51
N VAL A 511 0.67 -26.97 -12.07
CA VAL A 511 1.78 -26.39 -11.30
C VAL A 511 1.28 -25.43 -10.22
N LEU A 512 0.36 -24.51 -10.56
CA LEU A 512 -0.21 -23.58 -9.57
C LEU A 512 -1.01 -24.32 -8.49
N LEU A 513 -1.80 -25.32 -8.87
CA LEU A 513 -2.59 -26.13 -7.95
C LEU A 513 -1.72 -26.95 -7.00
N GLU A 514 -0.63 -27.54 -7.48
CA GLU A 514 0.33 -28.29 -6.67
C GLU A 514 0.97 -27.38 -5.62
N ILE A 515 1.51 -26.23 -6.05
CA ILE A 515 2.13 -25.24 -5.15
C ILE A 515 1.10 -24.73 -4.13
N LEU A 516 -0.12 -24.38 -4.54
CA LEU A 516 -1.17 -23.94 -3.63
C LEU A 516 -1.54 -25.03 -2.61
N THR A 517 -1.59 -26.29 -3.03
CA THR A 517 -1.88 -27.44 -2.17
C THR A 517 -0.78 -27.61 -1.12
N GLN A 518 0.50 -27.54 -1.50
CA GLN A 518 1.62 -27.58 -0.55
C GLN A 518 1.51 -26.46 0.50
N ARG A 519 1.09 -25.26 0.08
CA ARG A 519 0.98 -24.08 0.95
C ARG A 519 -0.15 -24.14 1.97
N THR A 520 -1.12 -25.05 1.82
CA THR A 520 -2.21 -25.24 2.80
C THR A 520 -1.70 -25.57 4.21
N LEU A 521 -0.52 -26.18 4.32
CA LEU A 521 0.12 -26.51 5.60
C LEU A 521 0.48 -25.28 6.43
N LYS A 522 0.81 -24.16 5.78
CA LYS A 522 1.15 -22.88 6.45
C LYS A 522 0.00 -21.88 6.42
N PHE A 523 -0.81 -21.94 5.37
CA PHE A 523 -1.87 -20.98 5.12
C PHE A 523 -3.15 -21.75 4.78
N PRO A 524 -3.94 -22.18 5.79
CA PRO A 524 -5.16 -22.96 5.57
C PRO A 524 -6.13 -22.32 4.57
N GLY A 525 -6.16 -20.97 4.52
CA GLY A 525 -6.95 -20.23 3.51
C GLY A 525 -6.61 -20.55 2.05
N ALA A 526 -5.45 -21.13 1.74
CA ALA A 526 -5.13 -21.62 0.39
C ALA A 526 -6.08 -22.73 -0.07
N GLN A 527 -6.63 -23.51 0.85
CA GLN A 527 -7.54 -24.61 0.51
C GLN A 527 -8.79 -24.11 -0.22
N ALA A 528 -9.37 -23.00 0.23
CA ALA A 528 -10.53 -22.39 -0.44
C ALA A 528 -10.22 -21.98 -1.90
N ILE A 529 -8.98 -21.53 -2.16
CA ILE A 529 -8.52 -21.18 -3.50
C ILE A 529 -8.37 -22.44 -4.37
N VAL A 530 -7.73 -23.49 -3.83
CA VAL A 530 -7.59 -24.79 -4.51
C VAL A 530 -8.95 -25.35 -4.88
N GLU A 531 -9.88 -25.43 -3.92
CA GLU A 531 -11.23 -25.94 -4.13
C GLU A 531 -11.98 -25.13 -5.21
N ARG A 532 -11.83 -23.80 -5.21
CA ARG A 532 -12.44 -22.92 -6.21
C ARG A 532 -11.89 -23.21 -7.61
N ILE A 533 -10.57 -23.29 -7.77
CA ILE A 533 -9.91 -23.56 -9.07
C ILE A 533 -10.28 -24.96 -9.56
N VAL A 534 -10.22 -25.98 -8.69
CA VAL A 534 -10.59 -27.37 -9.02
C VAL A 534 -12.05 -27.46 -9.45
N ARG A 535 -12.96 -26.76 -8.77
CA ARG A 535 -14.37 -26.71 -9.15
C ARG A 535 -14.54 -26.12 -10.56
N MET A 536 -13.92 -24.98 -10.84
CA MET A 536 -13.96 -24.36 -12.17
C MET A 536 -13.37 -25.30 -13.25
N LYS A 537 -12.25 -25.97 -12.96
CA LYS A 537 -11.66 -27.01 -13.82
C LYS A 537 -12.66 -28.13 -14.11
N SER A 538 -13.35 -28.67 -13.10
CA SER A 538 -14.35 -29.72 -13.26
C SER A 538 -15.59 -29.27 -14.04
N GLU A 539 -16.06 -28.03 -13.83
CA GLU A 539 -17.18 -27.43 -14.58
C GLU A 539 -16.85 -27.30 -16.08
N ILE A 540 -15.62 -26.92 -16.42
CA ILE A 540 -15.17 -26.83 -17.81
C ILE A 540 -15.14 -28.22 -18.46
N LEU A 541 -14.65 -29.24 -17.75
CA LEU A 541 -14.63 -30.62 -18.23
C LEU A 541 -16.04 -31.20 -18.40
N SER A 542 -16.98 -30.87 -17.52
CA SER A 542 -18.34 -31.42 -17.52
C SER A 542 -19.28 -30.76 -18.53
N HIS A 543 -19.18 -29.44 -18.74
CA HIS A 543 -20.00 -28.71 -19.71
C HIS A 543 -19.55 -28.86 -21.17
N GLY A 544 -18.52 -29.67 -21.43
CA GLY A 544 -18.04 -30.04 -22.76
C GLY A 544 -19.06 -30.73 -23.67
N THR A 545 -20.22 -31.16 -23.16
CA THR A 545 -21.26 -31.91 -23.91
C THR A 545 -22.63 -31.23 -24.01
N SER A 546 -22.87 -30.09 -23.37
CA SER A 546 -24.18 -29.41 -23.44
C SER A 546 -24.23 -28.36 -24.54
N THR A 547 -25.12 -28.56 -25.52
CA THR A 547 -25.47 -27.59 -26.57
C THR A 547 -26.52 -26.57 -26.13
N GLN A 548 -26.93 -26.53 -24.85
CA GLN A 548 -27.81 -25.49 -24.36
C GLN A 548 -27.01 -24.34 -23.75
N PRO A 549 -27.19 -23.08 -24.23
CA PRO A 549 -26.87 -21.94 -23.38
C PRO A 549 -27.70 -22.12 -22.10
N LEU A 550 -27.08 -21.99 -20.93
CA LEU A 550 -27.79 -22.02 -19.65
C LEU A 550 -28.83 -20.90 -19.63
N SER A 551 -30.03 -21.19 -20.12
CA SER A 551 -31.23 -20.37 -20.05
C SER A 551 -31.72 -20.40 -18.61
N GLY A 552 -31.08 -19.55 -17.80
CA GLY A 552 -31.39 -19.28 -16.41
C GLY A 552 -30.67 -18.03 -15.87
N ILE A 553 -29.89 -17.36 -16.71
CA ILE A 553 -29.21 -16.10 -16.38
C ILE A 553 -30.16 -14.98 -16.79
N GLY A 554 -30.81 -14.36 -15.81
CA GLY A 554 -31.61 -13.17 -16.03
C GLY A 554 -30.74 -12.06 -16.60
N TYR A 555 -30.76 -11.90 -17.92
CA TYR A 555 -30.44 -10.63 -18.55
C TYR A 555 -31.54 -9.63 -18.18
N GLU A 556 -31.44 -9.01 -17.02
CA GLU A 556 -32.02 -7.68 -16.86
C GLU A 556 -31.11 -6.70 -17.59
N SER A 557 -31.38 -6.62 -18.89
CA SER A 557 -30.98 -5.55 -19.79
C SER A 557 -31.53 -4.21 -19.27
N GLU A 558 -30.89 -3.62 -18.26
CA GLU A 558 -31.02 -2.19 -17.95
C GLU A 558 -29.87 -1.35 -18.54
N PHE A 559 -28.99 -1.93 -19.35
CA PHE A 559 -28.22 -1.13 -20.31
C PHE A 559 -29.09 -0.84 -21.53
N GLN A 560 -29.89 0.22 -21.41
CA GLN A 560 -30.49 0.90 -22.56
C GLN A 560 -29.44 1.02 -23.66
N SER A 561 -29.76 0.40 -24.79
CA SER A 561 -29.26 0.66 -26.14
C SER A 561 -28.67 2.08 -26.29
N VAL A 562 -27.37 2.20 -26.07
CA VAL A 562 -26.56 3.26 -26.69
C VAL A 562 -25.84 2.62 -27.85
N SER A 563 -26.54 2.61 -28.98
CA SER A 563 -26.01 2.35 -30.31
C SER A 563 -24.92 3.37 -30.64
N ASN A 564 -23.68 3.11 -30.21
CA ASN A 564 -22.47 3.74 -30.73
C ASN A 564 -21.37 2.69 -30.70
N TRP A 565 -20.84 2.35 -31.86
CA TRP A 565 -19.59 1.62 -32.06
C TRP A 565 -18.52 2.17 -31.11
N ARG A 566 -18.21 1.47 -30.02
CA ARG A 566 -17.09 1.85 -29.16
C ARG A 566 -15.82 1.46 -29.90
N THR A 567 -15.10 2.43 -30.45
CA THR A 567 -13.73 2.20 -30.93
C THR A 567 -12.90 1.74 -29.74
N TYR A 568 -12.46 0.48 -29.76
CA TYR A 568 -11.52 -0.02 -28.75
C TYR A 568 -10.21 0.78 -28.82
N LEU A 569 -9.62 1.04 -27.65
CA LEU A 569 -8.27 1.58 -27.56
C LEU A 569 -7.26 0.54 -28.03
N THR A 570 -6.20 1.00 -28.67
CA THR A 570 -5.01 0.18 -28.90
C THR A 570 -4.24 0.02 -27.59
N VAL A 571 -3.55 -1.10 -27.42
CA VAL A 571 -2.57 -1.26 -26.34
C VAL A 571 -1.21 -0.81 -26.91
N PRO A 572 -0.79 0.45 -26.71
CA PRO A 572 0.52 0.90 -27.20
C PRO A 572 1.62 0.10 -26.51
N GLY A 573 2.71 -0.21 -27.22
CA GLY A 573 3.93 -0.75 -26.60
C GLY A 573 3.74 -2.02 -25.77
N VAL A 574 2.97 -3.02 -26.26
CA VAL A 574 2.69 -4.26 -25.49
C VAL A 574 3.97 -4.91 -24.95
N TYR A 575 5.05 -4.93 -25.73
CA TYR A 575 6.34 -5.48 -25.32
C TYR A 575 7.01 -4.74 -24.17
N GLU A 576 6.69 -3.47 -23.95
CA GLU A 576 7.23 -2.69 -22.82
C GLU A 576 6.68 -3.17 -21.48
N LEU A 577 5.53 -3.86 -21.49
CA LEU A 577 5.01 -4.55 -20.30
C LEU A 577 5.80 -5.83 -19.98
N PHE A 578 6.56 -6.36 -20.94
CA PHE A 578 7.30 -7.61 -20.85
C PHE A 578 8.75 -7.41 -21.30
N PRO A 579 9.58 -6.65 -20.55
CA PRO A 579 10.98 -6.36 -20.93
C PRO A 579 11.92 -7.56 -20.76
N PHE A 580 11.42 -8.80 -20.92
CA PHE A 580 12.12 -10.04 -20.62
C PHE A 580 12.28 -10.90 -21.87
N SER A 581 13.28 -11.77 -21.86
CA SER A 581 13.54 -12.70 -22.97
C SER A 581 12.33 -13.60 -23.23
N LYS A 582 12.11 -13.94 -24.51
CA LYS A 582 11.13 -14.95 -24.93
C LYS A 582 11.39 -16.32 -24.30
N ALA A 583 12.61 -16.57 -23.83
CA ALA A 583 12.97 -17.78 -23.10
C ALA A 583 12.23 -17.97 -21.77
N LEU A 584 11.64 -16.91 -21.19
CA LEU A 584 10.91 -17.00 -19.92
C LEU A 584 9.66 -17.88 -20.04
N THR A 585 8.92 -17.76 -21.15
CA THR A 585 7.76 -18.60 -21.43
C THR A 585 7.54 -18.75 -22.94
N PRO A 586 7.19 -19.95 -23.43
CA PRO A 586 6.81 -20.15 -24.83
C PRO A 586 5.65 -19.24 -25.27
N ARG A 587 4.80 -18.77 -24.34
CA ARG A 587 3.67 -17.91 -24.66
C ARG A 587 4.07 -16.48 -25.04
N MET A 588 5.30 -16.04 -24.82
CA MET A 588 5.77 -14.71 -25.26
C MET A 588 5.61 -14.48 -26.77
N GLU A 589 5.62 -15.54 -27.58
CA GLU A 589 5.38 -15.46 -29.02
C GLU A 589 3.95 -15.03 -29.38
N LEU A 590 2.98 -15.19 -28.47
CA LEU A 590 1.61 -14.73 -28.71
C LEU A 590 1.54 -13.20 -28.82
N LEU A 591 2.48 -12.47 -28.20
CA LEU A 591 2.51 -11.01 -28.24
C LEU A 591 2.82 -10.47 -29.65
N SER A 592 3.56 -11.19 -30.49
CA SER A 592 3.85 -10.74 -31.87
C SER A 592 2.65 -10.79 -32.80
N LYS A 593 1.61 -11.53 -32.42
CA LYS A 593 0.34 -11.56 -33.16
C LYS A 593 -0.54 -10.34 -32.85
N ILE A 594 -0.22 -9.58 -31.81
CA ILE A 594 -0.94 -8.35 -31.43
C ILE A 594 -0.41 -7.14 -32.22
N THR A 595 0.84 -7.20 -32.72
CA THR A 595 1.56 -6.06 -33.31
C THR A 595 1.45 -5.91 -34.83
N ILE A 596 0.77 -6.81 -35.55
CA ILE A 596 0.57 -6.68 -36.99
C ILE A 596 -0.79 -6.02 -37.20
N ASP A 597 -0.84 -4.70 -37.43
CA ASP A 597 -1.86 -3.88 -38.12
C ASP A 597 -3.34 -4.35 -38.20
N ASP A 598 -3.87 -5.08 -37.24
CA ASP A 598 -5.26 -5.59 -37.24
C ASP A 598 -6.24 -4.64 -36.51
N VAL A 599 -5.94 -3.34 -36.50
CA VAL A 599 -6.82 -2.29 -35.97
C VAL A 599 -7.51 -1.49 -37.08
N ALA A 600 -7.19 -1.75 -38.35
CA ALA A 600 -7.90 -1.19 -39.50
C ALA A 600 -8.40 -2.30 -40.45
N ASN A 601 -9.57 -2.85 -40.11
CA ASN A 601 -10.38 -3.76 -40.92
C ASN A 601 -9.86 -5.21 -41.05
N ARG A 602 -10.56 -6.11 -40.35
CA ARG A 602 -10.63 -7.57 -40.51
C ARG A 602 -9.63 -8.42 -39.72
N LEU A 603 -9.82 -8.47 -38.40
CA LEU A 603 -9.75 -9.78 -37.75
C LEU A 603 -10.98 -10.60 -38.20
N PRO A 604 -10.85 -11.90 -38.51
CA PRO A 604 -11.98 -12.71 -38.93
C PRO A 604 -13.12 -12.64 -37.91
N GLU A 605 -14.37 -12.58 -38.37
CA GLU A 605 -15.62 -12.62 -37.57
C GLU A 605 -15.74 -13.84 -36.61
N ASN A 606 -14.70 -14.67 -36.52
CA ASN A 606 -14.59 -15.88 -35.71
C ASN A 606 -13.64 -15.75 -34.51
N PHE A 607 -13.15 -14.56 -34.14
CA PHE A 607 -12.49 -14.36 -32.84
C PHE A 607 -13.55 -14.04 -31.77
N PRO A 608 -13.83 -14.94 -30.81
CA PRO A 608 -14.92 -14.75 -29.87
C PRO A 608 -14.67 -13.55 -28.93
N ASP A 609 -15.77 -12.98 -28.45
CA ASP A 609 -15.81 -11.85 -27.52
C ASP A 609 -15.34 -12.31 -26.12
N TRP A 610 -14.15 -11.88 -25.68
CA TRP A 610 -13.43 -12.44 -24.54
C TRP A 610 -13.39 -11.56 -23.28
N SER A 611 -14.54 -11.36 -22.61
CA SER A 611 -14.54 -10.66 -21.31
C SER A 611 -14.27 -11.62 -20.15
N ILE A 612 -13.22 -11.36 -19.36
CA ILE A 612 -12.94 -12.01 -18.06
C ILE A 612 -14.08 -11.78 -17.06
N GLU A 613 -14.87 -10.71 -17.23
CA GLU A 613 -16.05 -10.43 -16.40
C GLU A 613 -17.08 -11.57 -16.47
N ASN A 614 -17.22 -12.20 -17.65
CA ASN A 614 -18.14 -13.33 -17.87
C ASN A 614 -17.69 -14.64 -17.20
N LEU A 615 -16.39 -14.80 -16.91
CA LEU A 615 -15.87 -15.99 -16.22
C LEU A 615 -16.22 -15.96 -14.73
N LEU A 616 -16.34 -14.77 -14.15
CA LEU A 616 -16.53 -14.61 -12.72
C LEU A 616 -18.00 -14.57 -12.29
N ASN A 617 -18.96 -14.27 -13.20
CA ASN A 617 -20.41 -14.31 -12.98
C ASN A 617 -20.81 -14.00 -11.52
N LEU A 618 -20.47 -12.77 -11.10
CA LEU A 618 -20.57 -12.31 -9.71
C LEU A 618 -22.00 -11.97 -9.28
N ASP A 619 -23.01 -12.17 -10.14
CA ASP A 619 -24.43 -11.95 -9.82
C ASP A 619 -24.98 -12.91 -8.76
N ASN A 620 -24.20 -13.93 -8.35
CA ASN A 620 -24.51 -14.81 -7.22
C ASN A 620 -23.77 -14.42 -5.92
N TYR A 621 -23.32 -13.17 -5.76
CA TYR A 621 -22.67 -12.69 -4.54
C TYR A 621 -23.58 -12.69 -3.30
N ASP A 622 -24.91 -12.74 -3.47
CA ASP A 622 -25.88 -12.70 -2.36
C ASP A 622 -26.12 -14.04 -1.65
N SER A 623 -25.49 -15.14 -2.09
CA SER A 623 -25.80 -16.47 -1.53
C SER A 623 -24.66 -17.19 -0.79
N PHE A 624 -23.42 -16.68 -0.78
CA PHE A 624 -22.29 -17.43 -0.19
C PHE A 624 -21.18 -16.58 0.47
N PHE A 625 -21.53 -15.47 1.11
CA PHE A 625 -20.71 -14.86 2.16
C PHE A 625 -21.40 -14.89 3.51
#